data_AF-J0WLV0-F1
#
_entry.id   AF-J0WLV0-F1
#
_cell.length_a   1.000
_cell.length_b   1.000
_cell.length_c   1.000
_cell.angle_alpha   90.00
_cell.angle_beta   90.00
_cell.angle_gamma   90.00
#
_symmetry.space_group_name_H-M   'P 1'
#
loop_
_entity.id
_entity.type
_entity.pdbx_description
1 polymer ?
#
loop_
_entity_poly.entity_id
_entity_poly.type
_entity_poly.pdbx_seq_one_letter_code
_entity_poly.pdbx_strand_id
1 'polypeptide(L)'
;MSDVSRFHDEVIVWLNELSMTNDGDWRLYATVSNITTVGFTMHLDAGRDTTLFSARASWIAYPSDKADVVSGAYSTNDVRTADPPQLTTSGRIAFPPESFVHSPTVLFAINSLEIDHRENLQIKATVDSLSSKGMTWHLDGGGDTKVYSMGASYIAFA
;
A
#
# COMPACT_ATOMS: atom_id res chain seq x y z
N MET A 1 18.54 4.79 -36.17
CA MET A 1 17.71 4.12 -35.16
C MET A 1 17.72 5.00 -33.93
N SER A 2 16.61 5.68 -33.67
CA SER A 2 16.43 6.49 -32.46
C SER A 2 16.27 5.55 -31.26
N ASP A 3 17.04 5.82 -30.23
CA ASP A 3 16.96 5.18 -28.92
C ASP A 3 15.55 5.35 -28.36
N VAL A 4 14.82 4.25 -28.22
CA VAL A 4 13.55 4.21 -27.48
C VAL A 4 13.95 3.85 -26.06
N SER A 5 14.41 4.84 -25.31
CA SER A 5 14.43 4.74 -23.85
C SER A 5 12.98 4.50 -23.42
N ARG A 6 12.66 3.25 -23.11
CA ARG A 6 11.32 2.82 -22.70
C ARG A 6 10.91 3.63 -21.48
N PHE A 7 9.96 4.55 -21.65
CA PHE A 7 9.14 5.00 -20.54
C PHE A 7 8.50 3.74 -19.93
N HIS A 8 8.75 3.50 -18.65
CA HIS A 8 7.95 2.52 -17.91
C HIS A 8 6.80 3.29 -17.28
N ASP A 9 5.62 2.71 -17.23
CA ASP A 9 4.55 3.31 -16.45
C ASP A 9 4.69 2.84 -15.01
N GLU A 10 4.41 3.72 -14.06
CA GLU A 10 4.16 3.35 -12.68
C GLU A 10 2.66 3.14 -12.49
N VAL A 11 2.31 2.06 -11.81
CA VAL A 11 0.92 1.78 -11.41
C VAL A 11 0.92 1.47 -9.93
N ILE A 12 0.11 2.20 -9.18
CA ILE A 12 -0.19 1.92 -7.79
C ILE A 12 -1.63 1.46 -7.65
N VAL A 13 -1.87 0.59 -6.68
CA VAL A 13 -3.18 0.00 -6.41
C VAL A 13 -3.42 -0.07 -4.91
N TRP A 14 -4.67 0.08 -4.50
CA TRP A 14 -5.10 -0.10 -3.12
C TRP A 14 -6.55 -0.55 -3.05
N LEU A 15 -6.93 -1.08 -1.89
CA LEU A 15 -8.28 -1.56 -1.60
C LEU A 15 -9.23 -0.40 -1.31
N ASN A 16 -10.48 -0.51 -1.77
CA ASN A 16 -11.56 0.42 -1.42
C ASN A 16 -12.88 -0.29 -1.02
N GLU A 17 -12.93 -1.62 -1.14
CA GLU A 17 -14.00 -2.48 -0.62
C GLU A 17 -13.42 -3.84 -0.24
N LEU A 18 -13.90 -4.39 0.87
CA LEU A 18 -13.64 -5.76 1.29
C LEU A 18 -14.88 -6.35 1.98
N SER A 19 -15.28 -7.55 1.56
CA SER A 19 -16.35 -8.34 2.17
C SER A 19 -15.86 -9.77 2.34
N MET A 20 -15.65 -10.19 3.59
CA MET A 20 -15.08 -11.48 3.97
C MET A 20 -15.86 -12.08 5.14
N THR A 21 -15.81 -13.40 5.29
CA THR A 21 -16.27 -14.06 6.53
C THR A 21 -15.18 -13.99 7.60
N ASN A 22 -15.49 -14.40 8.84
CA ASN A 22 -14.55 -14.53 9.95
C ASN A 22 -14.26 -16.01 10.31
N ASP A 23 -14.36 -16.93 9.35
CA ASP A 23 -14.06 -18.35 9.51
C ASP A 23 -12.55 -18.68 9.52
N GLY A 24 -11.73 -17.77 8.99
CA GLY A 24 -10.27 -17.78 9.04
C GLY A 24 -9.73 -16.35 9.00
N ASP A 25 -8.43 -16.18 9.26
CA ASP A 25 -7.84 -14.84 9.33
C ASP A 25 -8.06 -14.07 8.03
N TRP A 26 -8.24 -12.76 8.14
CA TRP A 26 -8.46 -11.90 6.99
C TRP A 26 -7.14 -11.65 6.29
N ARG A 27 -7.00 -12.18 5.06
CA ARG A 27 -5.82 -12.04 4.20
C ARG A 27 -6.23 -11.56 2.83
N LEU A 28 -5.87 -10.34 2.51
CA LEU A 28 -6.21 -9.73 1.22
C LEU A 28 -5.02 -8.94 0.70
N TYR A 29 -4.72 -9.08 -0.59
CA TYR A 29 -3.61 -8.40 -1.26
C TYR A 29 -4.10 -7.79 -2.58
N ALA A 30 -3.89 -6.50 -2.75
CA ALA A 30 -4.04 -5.78 -4.00
C ALA A 30 -2.66 -5.50 -4.58
N THR A 31 -2.35 -6.11 -5.72
CA THR A 31 -1.05 -5.93 -6.39
C THR A 31 -1.22 -5.71 -7.88
N VAL A 32 -0.17 -5.23 -8.54
CA VAL A 32 -0.10 -5.08 -9.99
C VAL A 32 1.13 -5.78 -10.55
N SER A 33 1.02 -6.23 -11.79
CA SER A 33 2.13 -6.86 -12.52
C SER A 33 1.99 -6.59 -14.02
N ASN A 34 2.99 -6.99 -14.80
CA ASN A 34 2.99 -6.88 -16.26
C ASN A 34 2.67 -5.45 -16.75
N ILE A 35 3.23 -4.44 -16.07
CA ILE A 35 3.00 -3.04 -16.42
C ILE A 35 3.69 -2.73 -17.75
N THR A 36 2.92 -2.19 -18.68
CA THR A 36 3.34 -1.76 -20.01
C THR A 36 2.64 -0.45 -20.37
N THR A 37 3.07 0.18 -21.45
CA THR A 37 2.47 1.42 -21.97
C THR A 37 1.02 1.30 -22.44
N VAL A 38 0.48 0.09 -22.51
CA VAL A 38 -0.89 -0.19 -22.97
C VAL A 38 -1.76 -0.86 -21.92
N GLY A 39 -1.19 -1.20 -20.75
CA GLY A 39 -1.95 -1.84 -19.69
C GLY A 39 -1.08 -2.56 -18.66
N PHE A 40 -1.76 -3.11 -17.67
CA PHE A 40 -1.21 -3.88 -16.57
C PHE A 40 -2.20 -4.97 -16.13
N THR A 41 -1.74 -5.94 -15.34
CA THR A 41 -2.59 -6.92 -14.67
C THR A 41 -2.78 -6.51 -13.22
N MET A 42 -4.02 -6.38 -12.77
CA MET A 42 -4.39 -6.19 -11.36
C MET A 42 -4.73 -7.53 -10.73
N HIS A 43 -4.22 -7.76 -9.51
CA HIS A 43 -4.55 -8.92 -8.69
C HIS A 43 -5.27 -8.48 -7.42
N LEU A 44 -6.30 -9.24 -7.05
CA LEU A 44 -7.03 -9.13 -5.78
C LEU A 44 -7.08 -10.53 -5.18
N ASP A 45 -6.07 -10.85 -4.38
CA ASP A 45 -5.83 -12.21 -3.90
C ASP A 45 -6.26 -12.36 -2.45
N ALA A 46 -7.09 -13.37 -2.19
CA ALA A 46 -7.37 -13.84 -0.84
C ALA A 46 -6.37 -14.94 -0.44
N GLY A 47 -5.84 -14.86 0.77
CA GLY A 47 -4.81 -15.79 1.25
C GLY A 47 -5.40 -16.97 2.04
N ARG A 48 -4.82 -18.17 1.85
CA ARG A 48 -5.07 -19.38 2.67
C ARG A 48 -6.55 -19.75 2.78
N ASP A 49 -7.12 -19.58 3.97
CA ASP A 49 -8.46 -19.94 4.41
C ASP A 49 -9.42 -18.74 4.45
N THR A 50 -9.01 -17.57 3.92
CA THR A 50 -9.90 -16.42 3.79
C THR A 50 -11.01 -16.68 2.77
N THR A 51 -12.25 -16.69 3.23
CA THR A 51 -13.43 -16.67 2.35
C THR A 51 -13.76 -15.22 1.95
N LEU A 52 -13.45 -14.84 0.70
CA LEU A 52 -13.69 -13.51 0.11
C LEU A 52 -14.95 -13.51 -0.77
N PHE A 53 -15.95 -12.68 -0.45
CA PHE A 53 -17.16 -12.50 -1.26
C PHE A 53 -17.01 -11.39 -2.29
N SER A 54 -16.43 -10.26 -1.90
CA SER A 54 -16.12 -9.15 -2.80
C SER A 54 -14.89 -8.39 -2.33
N ALA A 55 -14.11 -7.91 -3.31
CA ALA A 55 -13.08 -6.91 -3.11
C ALA A 55 -13.15 -5.94 -4.28
N ARG A 56 -12.81 -4.67 -4.02
CA ARG A 56 -12.58 -3.67 -5.06
C ARG A 56 -11.30 -2.93 -4.78
N ALA A 57 -10.67 -2.49 -5.86
CA ALA A 57 -9.49 -1.66 -5.82
C ALA A 57 -9.63 -0.43 -6.70
N SER A 58 -8.92 0.62 -6.30
CA SER A 58 -8.61 1.78 -7.12
C SER A 58 -7.15 1.73 -7.51
N TRP A 59 -6.82 2.36 -8.63
CA TRP A 59 -5.47 2.44 -9.15
C TRP A 59 -5.20 3.79 -9.80
N ILE A 60 -3.93 4.15 -9.87
CA ILE A 60 -3.43 5.29 -10.65
C ILE A 60 -2.27 4.78 -11.50
N ALA A 61 -2.30 5.08 -12.81
CA ALA A 61 -1.19 4.85 -13.72
C ALA A 61 -0.64 6.19 -14.22
N TYR A 62 0.68 6.32 -14.30
CA TYR A 62 1.33 7.52 -14.80
C TYR A 62 2.74 7.19 -15.35
N PRO A 63 3.32 8.04 -16.22
CA PRO A 63 4.68 7.84 -16.72
C PRO A 63 5.69 7.86 -15.57
N SER A 64 6.62 6.89 -15.50
CA SER A 64 7.60 6.80 -14.40
C SER A 64 8.51 8.03 -14.27
N ASP A 65 8.66 8.81 -15.33
CA ASP A 65 9.46 10.02 -15.38
C ASP A 65 8.64 11.30 -15.12
N LYS A 66 7.38 11.16 -14.68
CA LYS A 66 6.54 12.29 -14.33
C LYS A 66 7.19 13.10 -13.20
N ALA A 67 7.65 14.31 -13.56
CA ALA A 67 8.20 15.25 -12.60
C ALA A 67 7.23 15.55 -11.45
N ASP A 68 7.80 15.81 -10.28
CA ASP A 68 7.09 16.14 -9.03
C ASP A 68 6.07 15.08 -8.61
N VAL A 69 6.31 13.81 -8.95
CA VAL A 69 5.51 12.67 -8.51
C VAL A 69 6.45 11.57 -8.00
N VAL A 70 6.14 11.03 -6.83
CA VAL A 70 6.83 9.88 -6.24
C VAL A 70 5.79 8.92 -5.70
N SER A 71 5.86 7.65 -6.06
CA SER A 71 4.95 6.63 -5.53
C SER A 71 5.68 5.41 -5.01
N GLY A 72 4.95 4.53 -4.34
CA GLY A 72 5.45 3.25 -3.92
C GLY A 72 4.49 2.53 -2.99
N ALA A 73 5.01 1.50 -2.33
CA ALA A 73 4.31 0.77 -1.28
C ALA A 73 5.23 0.57 -0.07
N TYR A 74 4.63 0.40 1.09
CA TYR A 74 5.31 0.07 2.34
C TYR A 74 4.50 -0.95 3.13
N SER A 75 5.18 -1.77 3.92
CA SER A 75 4.57 -2.79 4.77
C SER A 75 5.15 -2.75 6.19
N THR A 76 4.34 -3.17 7.15
CA THR A 76 4.84 -3.50 8.49
C THR A 76 5.99 -4.52 8.44
N ASN A 77 5.99 -5.41 7.44
CA ASN A 77 7.03 -6.43 7.27
C ASN A 77 8.40 -5.84 6.89
N ASP A 78 8.46 -4.59 6.43
CA ASP A 78 9.72 -3.92 6.09
C ASP A 78 10.53 -3.54 7.33
N VAL A 79 9.87 -3.44 8.49
CA VAL A 79 10.47 -2.93 9.74
C VAL A 79 10.33 -3.89 10.93
N ARG A 80 9.52 -4.94 10.80
CA ARG A 80 9.33 -5.96 11.84
C ARG A 80 8.95 -7.32 11.26
N THR A 81 9.08 -8.37 12.07
CA THR A 81 8.51 -9.68 11.77
C THR A 81 6.98 -9.68 11.98
N ALA A 82 6.30 -10.64 11.35
CA ALA A 82 4.85 -10.80 11.49
C ALA A 82 4.42 -11.48 12.80
N ASP A 83 5.28 -12.34 13.37
CA ASP A 83 5.06 -13.04 14.64
C ASP A 83 6.09 -12.60 15.69
N PRO A 84 5.67 -12.26 16.93
CA PRO A 84 4.28 -12.09 17.36
C PRO A 84 3.57 -10.91 16.66
N PRO A 85 2.23 -10.92 16.55
CA PRO A 85 1.48 -9.80 15.97
C PRO A 85 1.70 -8.52 16.78
N GLN A 86 1.77 -7.38 16.10
CA GLN A 86 2.02 -6.08 16.74
C GLN A 86 0.91 -5.11 16.39
N LEU A 87 0.28 -4.54 17.44
CA LEU A 87 -0.87 -3.66 17.28
C LEU A 87 -0.52 -2.36 16.55
N THR A 88 0.67 -1.81 16.79
CA THR A 88 1.09 -0.54 16.18
C THR A 88 2.41 -0.72 15.46
N THR A 89 2.57 -0.05 14.31
CA THR A 89 3.82 -0.11 13.54
C THR A 89 3.99 1.15 12.72
N SER A 90 5.18 1.74 12.77
CA SER A 90 5.54 2.88 11.95
C SER A 90 6.88 2.66 11.25
N GLY A 91 7.07 3.41 10.18
CA GLY A 91 8.31 3.44 9.43
C GLY A 91 8.44 4.73 8.65
N ARG A 92 9.58 4.92 7.99
CA ARG A 92 9.89 6.15 7.26
C ARG A 92 10.16 5.85 5.80
N ILE A 93 9.58 6.69 4.93
CA ILE A 93 9.91 6.75 3.51
C ILE A 93 10.71 8.04 3.28
N ALA A 94 11.86 7.91 2.63
CA ALA A 94 12.61 9.05 2.10
C ALA A 94 12.19 9.27 0.64
N PHE A 95 11.86 10.50 0.29
CA PHE A 95 11.68 10.86 -1.13
C PHE A 95 13.05 11.06 -1.78
N PRO A 96 13.19 10.75 -3.09
CA PRO A 96 14.41 11.06 -3.80
C PRO A 96 14.78 12.55 -3.67
N PRO A 97 16.08 12.89 -3.64
CA PRO A 97 16.51 14.27 -3.59
C PRO A 97 15.89 15.08 -4.74
N GLU A 98 15.52 16.33 -4.43
CA GLU A 98 14.99 17.28 -5.42
C GLU A 98 13.64 16.88 -6.05
N SER A 99 12.98 15.81 -5.59
CA SER A 99 11.62 15.45 -6.04
C SER A 99 10.57 16.51 -5.71
N PHE A 100 10.78 17.28 -4.63
CA PHE A 100 9.84 18.30 -4.19
C PHE A 100 10.57 19.52 -3.61
N VAL A 101 10.09 20.72 -3.96
CA VAL A 101 10.55 21.98 -3.35
C VAL A 101 9.84 22.25 -2.01
N HIS A 102 8.56 21.91 -1.93
CA HIS A 102 7.71 22.07 -0.75
C HIS A 102 7.18 20.71 -0.27
N SER A 103 6.47 20.69 0.85
CA SER A 103 5.77 19.47 1.27
C SER A 103 4.73 19.10 0.21
N PRO A 104 4.75 17.88 -0.35
CA PRO A 104 3.77 17.46 -1.35
C PRO A 104 2.40 17.18 -0.72
N THR A 105 1.39 16.98 -1.56
CA THR A 105 0.17 16.26 -1.18
C THR A 105 0.45 14.76 -1.24
N VAL A 106 0.03 14.00 -0.23
CA VAL A 106 0.15 12.53 -0.23
C VAL A 106 -1.23 11.90 -0.16
N LEU A 107 -1.53 11.04 -1.14
CA LEU A 107 -2.62 10.08 -1.06
C LEU A 107 -2.05 8.72 -0.75
N PHE A 108 -2.66 8.01 0.18
CA PHE A 108 -2.25 6.67 0.58
C PHE A 108 -3.47 5.85 0.99
N ALA A 109 -3.39 4.54 0.80
CA ALA A 109 -4.44 3.62 1.19
C ALA A 109 -3.90 2.19 1.33
N ILE A 110 -4.59 1.41 2.16
CA ILE A 110 -4.23 0.02 2.46
C ILE A 110 -4.30 -0.81 1.17
N ASN A 111 -3.22 -1.53 0.87
CA ASN A 111 -3.15 -2.44 -0.27
C ASN A 111 -3.07 -3.91 0.17
N SER A 112 -2.78 -4.18 1.45
CA SER A 112 -2.69 -5.53 1.98
C SER A 112 -2.96 -5.58 3.48
N LEU A 113 -3.53 -6.70 3.93
CA LEU A 113 -3.73 -6.99 5.34
C LEU A 113 -3.64 -8.50 5.61
N GLU A 114 -3.09 -8.86 6.77
CA GLU A 114 -3.14 -10.18 7.39
C GLU A 114 -3.45 -10.01 8.88
N ILE A 115 -4.68 -10.32 9.28
CA ILE A 115 -5.25 -9.97 10.59
C ILE A 115 -6.05 -11.15 11.14
N ASP A 116 -5.80 -11.51 12.40
CA ASP A 116 -6.53 -12.58 13.10
C ASP A 116 -8.05 -12.30 13.10
N HIS A 117 -8.85 -13.32 12.78
CA HIS A 117 -10.31 -13.21 12.63
C HIS A 117 -11.10 -13.23 13.95
N ARG A 118 -10.46 -13.57 15.07
CA ARG A 118 -11.17 -13.81 16.35
C ARG A 118 -11.66 -12.53 17.00
N GLU A 119 -11.04 -11.40 16.67
CA GLU A 119 -11.38 -10.08 17.18
C GLU A 119 -11.88 -9.17 16.05
N ASN A 120 -12.55 -8.07 16.39
CA ASN A 120 -13.07 -7.14 15.38
C ASN A 120 -11.96 -6.55 14.49
N LEU A 121 -12.19 -6.48 13.18
CA LEU A 121 -11.31 -5.79 12.23
C LEU A 121 -11.30 -4.27 12.49
N GLN A 122 -10.34 -3.79 13.27
CA GLN A 122 -10.14 -2.38 13.55
C GLN A 122 -8.74 -1.97 13.12
N ILE A 123 -8.63 -1.24 12.01
CA ILE A 123 -7.36 -0.82 11.44
C ILE A 123 -7.36 0.63 10.99
N LYS A 124 -6.16 1.22 10.96
CA LYS A 124 -5.93 2.60 10.58
C LYS A 124 -4.59 2.73 9.87
N ALA A 125 -4.59 3.45 8.76
CA ALA A 125 -3.37 3.95 8.13
C ALA A 125 -3.30 5.47 8.34
N THR A 126 -2.15 5.98 8.74
CA THR A 126 -1.89 7.44 8.79
C THR A 126 -0.50 7.79 8.32
N VAL A 127 -0.33 9.03 7.89
CA VAL A 127 0.96 9.63 7.57
C VAL A 127 1.13 10.89 8.43
N ASP A 128 2.33 11.07 8.98
CA ASP A 128 2.76 12.31 9.62
C ASP A 128 4.19 12.70 9.21
N SER A 129 4.72 13.77 9.82
CA SER A 129 6.10 14.24 9.59
C SER A 129 6.42 14.47 8.12
N LEU A 130 5.40 14.83 7.32
CA LEU A 130 5.50 15.03 5.90
C LEU A 130 6.34 16.28 5.59
N SER A 131 7.29 16.11 4.68
CA SER A 131 8.14 17.18 4.17
C SER A 131 8.53 16.89 2.73
N SER A 132 9.23 17.83 2.08
CA SER A 132 9.83 17.60 0.76
C SER A 132 10.82 16.44 0.72
N LYS A 133 11.29 15.95 1.87
CA LYS A 133 12.29 14.89 1.98
C LYS A 133 11.71 13.51 2.28
N GLY A 134 10.43 13.41 2.61
CA GLY A 134 9.83 12.14 2.99
C GLY A 134 8.68 12.28 3.97
N MET A 135 8.26 11.12 4.50
CA MET A 135 7.12 10.99 5.41
C MET A 135 7.34 9.84 6.40
N THR A 136 6.63 9.90 7.53
CA THR A 136 6.48 8.77 8.46
C THR A 136 5.10 8.17 8.26
N TRP A 137 5.02 6.86 8.07
CA TRP A 137 3.76 6.14 7.96
C TRP A 137 3.48 5.35 9.23
N HIS A 138 2.19 5.10 9.49
CA HIS A 138 1.69 4.28 10.57
C HIS A 138 0.62 3.33 10.02
N LEU A 139 0.71 2.06 10.42
CA LEU A 139 -0.26 1.01 10.13
C LEU A 139 -0.61 0.34 11.46
N ASP A 140 -1.75 0.73 12.01
CA ASP A 140 -2.14 0.42 13.39
C ASP A 140 -3.47 -0.34 13.44
N GLY A 141 -3.58 -1.28 14.37
CA GLY A 141 -4.83 -1.90 14.80
C GLY A 141 -5.45 -1.18 15.99
N GLY A 142 -6.68 -1.58 16.36
CA GLY A 142 -7.40 -1.08 17.54
C GLY A 142 -7.93 -2.20 18.45
N GLY A 143 -8.09 -1.90 19.74
CA GLY A 143 -8.58 -2.88 20.72
C GLY A 143 -7.69 -4.12 20.79
N ASP A 144 -8.31 -5.30 20.71
CA ASP A 144 -7.62 -6.60 20.77
C ASP A 144 -7.21 -7.14 19.39
N THR A 145 -7.31 -6.32 18.33
CA THR A 145 -6.94 -6.70 16.96
C THR A 145 -5.50 -7.21 16.91
N LYS A 146 -5.28 -8.40 16.35
CA LYS A 146 -3.93 -8.94 16.14
C LYS A 146 -3.51 -8.74 14.69
N VAL A 147 -2.62 -7.77 14.48
CA VAL A 147 -2.09 -7.43 13.16
C VAL A 147 -0.78 -8.18 12.90
N TYR A 148 -0.85 -9.24 12.11
CA TYR A 148 0.35 -9.95 11.63
C TYR A 148 1.07 -9.10 10.59
N SER A 149 0.35 -8.61 9.58
CA SER A 149 0.91 -7.62 8.65
C SER A 149 -0.14 -6.70 8.05
N MET A 150 0.30 -5.51 7.65
CA MET A 150 -0.44 -4.59 6.81
C MET A 150 0.50 -3.94 5.81
N GLY A 151 -0.04 -3.49 4.70
CA GLY A 151 0.68 -2.66 3.73
C GLY A 151 -0.22 -1.60 3.14
N ALA A 152 0.41 -0.54 2.63
CA ALA A 152 -0.27 0.53 1.91
C ALA A 152 0.54 0.97 0.70
N SER A 153 -0.18 1.44 -0.32
CA SER A 153 0.39 2.15 -1.46
C SER A 153 0.25 3.64 -1.23
N TYR A 154 1.18 4.44 -1.76
CA TYR A 154 1.13 5.89 -1.70
C TYR A 154 1.50 6.54 -3.03
N ILE A 155 1.02 7.76 -3.23
CA ILE A 155 1.51 8.71 -4.22
C ILE A 155 1.65 10.08 -3.58
N ALA A 156 2.82 10.68 -3.75
CA ALA A 156 3.14 12.04 -3.37
C ALA A 156 3.25 12.89 -4.64
N PHE A 157 2.61 14.05 -4.66
CA PHE A 157 2.65 14.97 -5.80
C PHE A 157 2.58 16.43 -5.36
N ALA A 158 3.25 17.32 -6.11
CA ALA A 158 3.22 18.77 -5.90
C ALA A 158 2.02 19.44 -6.58
#